data_AF-A0A9P7JLZ1-F1
#
_entry.id   AF-A0A9P7JLZ1-F1
#
_cell.length_a   1.000
_cell.length_b   1.000
_cell.length_c   1.000
_cell.angle_alpha   90.00
_cell.angle_beta   90.00
_cell.angle_gamma   90.00
#
_symmetry.space_group_name_H-M   'P 1'
#
loop_
_entity.id
_entity.type
_entity.pdbx_description
1 polymer ?
#
loop_
_entity_poly.entity_id
_entity_poly.type
_entity_poly.pdbx_seq_one_letter_code
_entity_poly.pdbx_strand_id
1 'polypeptide(L)'
;MLDFAIKYQQALDVFTGDRKFGLRKFKLSEKEWKIATQLRDTLAILKDATTYFSRATPNLATVIPAMDHINESLTTHSFDQNLNSAIRAALAMGKKTLDRYYSLTDSSQTYRIAMVLHPHHKLSYFKTAGWEAEWIQMASDLVRHEFDFTYADMPTGSADGESADGEHESQVPKVCLIWFNQDRY
;
A
#
# COMPACT_ATOMS: atom_id res chain seq x y z
N MET A 1 -1.00 5.92 -19.12
CA MET A 1 -1.93 6.50 -20.11
C MET A 1 -2.30 7.95 -19.80
N LEU A 2 -2.78 8.30 -18.59
CA LEU A 2 -3.13 9.69 -18.25
C LEU A 2 -1.95 10.67 -18.39
N ASP A 3 -0.74 10.30 -17.93
CA ASP A 3 0.47 11.10 -18.13
C ASP A 3 0.73 11.44 -19.61
N PHE A 4 0.52 10.46 -20.49
CA PHE A 4 0.68 10.65 -21.93
C PHE A 4 -0.39 11.58 -22.49
N ALA A 5 -1.66 11.36 -22.12
CA ALA A 5 -2.77 12.18 -22.58
C ALA A 5 -2.59 13.66 -22.19
N ILE A 6 -2.17 13.93 -20.95
CA ILE A 6 -1.90 15.29 -20.45
C ILE A 6 -0.70 15.89 -21.19
N LYS A 7 0.39 15.13 -21.38
CA LYS A 7 1.58 15.60 -22.10
C LYS A 7 1.29 16.01 -23.54
N TYR A 8 0.38 15.32 -24.22
CA TYR A 8 0.02 15.56 -25.61
C TYR A 8 -1.33 16.26 -25.77
N GLN A 9 -1.81 16.98 -24.74
CA GLN A 9 -3.10 17.66 -24.75
C GLN A 9 -3.30 18.55 -25.98
N GLN A 10 -2.33 19.39 -26.32
CA GLN A 10 -2.44 20.28 -27.49
C GLN A 10 -2.60 19.51 -28.80
N ALA A 11 -1.86 18.42 -28.98
CA ALA A 11 -1.95 17.58 -30.17
C ALA A 11 -3.32 16.87 -30.24
N LEU A 12 -3.82 16.38 -29.10
CA LEU A 12 -5.13 15.75 -28.99
C LEU A 12 -6.27 16.74 -29.25
N ASP A 13 -6.17 17.98 -28.78
CA ASP A 13 -7.17 19.02 -29.00
C ASP A 13 -7.24 19.45 -30.47
N VAL A 14 -6.09 19.54 -31.16
CA VAL A 14 -6.04 19.82 -32.61
C VAL A 14 -6.62 18.65 -33.40
N PHE A 15 -6.20 17.43 -33.08
CA PHE A 15 -6.63 16.22 -33.79
C PHE A 15 -8.12 15.95 -33.62
N THR A 16 -8.67 16.09 -32.40
CA THR A 16 -10.11 15.93 -32.14
C THR A 16 -10.93 17.12 -32.62
N GLY A 17 -10.31 18.30 -32.81
CA GLY A 17 -10.96 19.50 -33.32
C GLY A 17 -11.17 19.51 -34.84
N ASP A 18 -10.35 18.80 -35.61
CA ASP A 18 -10.45 18.78 -37.07
C ASP A 18 -11.67 17.97 -37.54
N ARG A 19 -12.52 18.63 -38.34
CA ARG A 19 -13.75 18.07 -38.90
C ARG A 19 -13.49 16.87 -39.82
N LYS A 20 -12.29 16.77 -40.41
CA LYS A 20 -11.89 15.67 -41.29
C LYS A 20 -11.90 14.32 -40.59
N PHE A 21 -11.59 14.26 -39.30
CA PHE A 21 -11.49 12.99 -38.57
C PHE A 21 -12.80 12.56 -37.92
N GLY A 22 -13.82 13.44 -37.85
CA GLY A 22 -15.12 13.09 -37.24
C GLY A 22 -15.07 12.80 -35.72
N LEU A 23 -13.98 13.19 -35.04
CA LEU A 23 -13.71 12.89 -33.63
C LEU A 23 -14.13 14.01 -32.67
N ARG A 24 -14.86 15.01 -33.16
CA ARG A 24 -15.25 16.19 -32.38
C ARG A 24 -16.07 15.87 -31.11
N LYS A 25 -16.79 14.74 -31.13
CA LYS A 25 -17.53 14.21 -29.97
C LYS A 25 -16.64 13.75 -28.81
N PHE A 26 -15.35 13.53 -29.06
CA PHE A 26 -14.35 13.10 -28.07
C PHE A 26 -13.45 14.23 -27.61
N LYS A 27 -13.69 15.46 -28.07
CA LYS A 27 -12.95 16.62 -27.60
C LYS A 27 -13.29 16.87 -26.13
N LEU A 28 -12.29 16.77 -25.28
CA LEU A 28 -12.43 17.05 -23.86
C LEU A 28 -12.49 18.56 -23.62
N SER A 29 -13.34 18.96 -22.68
CA SER A 29 -13.43 20.32 -22.17
C SER A 29 -12.30 20.62 -21.19
N GLU A 30 -12.03 21.91 -20.94
CA GLU A 30 -11.03 22.32 -19.93
C GLU A 30 -11.35 21.76 -18.53
N LYS A 31 -12.63 21.60 -18.20
CA LYS A 31 -13.07 21.00 -16.94
C LYS A 31 -12.69 19.53 -16.86
N GLU A 32 -12.86 18.77 -17.93
CA GLU A 32 -12.50 17.35 -18.00
C GLU A 32 -10.98 17.17 -17.97
N TRP A 33 -10.23 18.05 -18.65
CA TRP A 33 -8.77 18.08 -18.55
C TRP A 33 -8.30 18.35 -17.13
N LYS A 34 -8.95 19.27 -16.41
CA LYS A 34 -8.65 19.51 -14.98
C LYS A 34 -8.90 18.26 -14.12
N ILE A 35 -10.01 17.56 -14.34
CA ILE A 35 -10.32 16.30 -13.64
C ILE A 35 -9.28 15.23 -13.96
N ALA A 36 -8.86 15.11 -15.22
CA ALA A 36 -7.84 14.15 -15.64
C ALA A 36 -6.48 14.43 -14.99
N THR A 37 -6.08 15.70 -14.86
CA THR A 37 -4.86 16.09 -14.14
C THR A 37 -4.96 15.76 -12.66
N GLN A 38 -6.06 16.13 -12.01
CA GLN A 38 -6.30 15.80 -10.60
C GLN A 38 -6.25 14.29 -10.36
N LEU A 39 -6.88 13.51 -11.24
CA LEU A 39 -6.87 12.05 -11.16
C LEU A 39 -5.46 11.48 -11.38
N ARG A 40 -4.68 12.04 -12.30
CA ARG A 40 -3.29 11.63 -12.50
C ARG A 40 -2.48 11.85 -11.22
N ASP A 41 -2.58 13.04 -10.65
CA ASP A 41 -1.80 13.43 -9.47
C ASP A 41 -2.14 12.55 -8.27
N THR A 42 -3.42 12.27 -8.03
CA THR A 42 -3.84 11.38 -6.92
C THR A 42 -3.45 9.92 -7.13
N LEU A 43 -3.39 9.45 -8.37
CA LEU A 43 -2.96 8.08 -8.69
C LEU A 43 -1.44 7.92 -8.77
N ALA A 44 -0.68 9.03 -8.74
CA ALA A 44 0.78 8.98 -8.86
C ALA A 44 1.41 8.12 -7.75
N ILE A 45 0.88 8.19 -6.52
CA ILE A 45 1.40 7.39 -5.41
C ILE A 45 1.29 5.88 -5.63
N LEU A 46 0.20 5.43 -6.26
CA LEU A 46 0.01 4.01 -6.58
C LEU A 46 0.99 3.54 -7.66
N LYS A 47 1.27 4.41 -8.64
CA LYS A 47 2.26 4.15 -9.68
C LYS A 47 3.66 4.06 -9.07
N ASP A 48 4.01 4.97 -8.16
CA ASP A 48 5.32 4.98 -7.50
C ASP A 48 5.51 3.74 -6.63
N ALA A 49 4.50 3.36 -5.85
CA ALA A 49 4.51 2.11 -5.07
C ALA A 49 4.66 0.88 -5.97
N THR A 50 3.88 0.79 -7.06
CA THR A 50 3.98 -0.32 -8.02
C THR A 50 5.37 -0.39 -8.64
N THR A 51 5.93 0.75 -9.04
CA THR A 51 7.26 0.82 -9.64
C THR A 51 8.34 0.45 -8.63
N TYR A 52 8.15 0.81 -7.36
CA TYR A 52 9.03 0.43 -6.26
C TYR A 52 9.06 -1.09 -6.06
N PHE A 53 7.90 -1.74 -5.98
CA PHE A 53 7.81 -3.19 -5.80
C PHE A 53 8.16 -4.00 -7.06
N SER A 54 8.14 -3.38 -8.23
CA SER A 54 8.55 -4.03 -9.50
C SER A 54 10.07 -4.05 -9.70
N ARG A 55 10.87 -3.55 -8.74
CA ARG A 55 12.34 -3.60 -8.79
C ARG A 55 12.83 -5.02 -8.49
N ALA A 56 14.12 -5.27 -8.72
CA ALA A 56 14.72 -6.59 -8.49
C ALA A 56 14.83 -6.98 -7.00
N THR A 57 14.69 -6.03 -6.07
CA THR A 57 14.90 -6.26 -4.62
C THR A 57 13.76 -5.70 -3.76
N PRO A 58 12.50 -6.12 -3.94
CA PRO A 58 11.44 -5.75 -3.03
C PRO A 58 11.61 -6.54 -1.72
N ASN A 59 11.61 -5.84 -0.59
CA ASN A 59 11.71 -6.49 0.72
C ASN A 59 10.32 -6.57 1.36
N LEU A 60 9.98 -7.70 1.96
CA LEU A 60 8.73 -7.89 2.69
C LEU A 60 8.54 -6.81 3.79
N ALA A 61 9.63 -6.38 4.42
CA ALA A 61 9.64 -5.31 5.42
C ALA A 61 9.32 -3.90 4.85
N THR A 62 9.16 -3.76 3.53
CA THR A 62 8.82 -2.46 2.91
C THR A 62 7.33 -2.35 2.56
N VAL A 63 6.59 -3.46 2.67
CA VAL A 63 5.16 -3.53 2.33
C VAL A 63 4.32 -2.70 3.30
N ILE A 64 4.50 -2.86 4.61
CA ILE A 64 3.75 -2.09 5.61
C ILE A 64 4.03 -0.58 5.46
N PRO A 65 5.30 -0.11 5.42
CA PRO A 65 5.58 1.31 5.17
C PRO A 65 5.00 1.86 3.87
N ALA A 66 5.02 1.09 2.79
CA ALA A 66 4.44 1.52 1.53
C ALA A 66 2.90 1.64 1.61
N MET A 67 2.24 0.69 2.28
CA MET A 67 0.79 0.73 2.50
C MET A 67 0.37 1.91 3.39
N ASP A 68 1.13 2.18 4.45
CA ASP A 68 0.92 3.34 5.34
C ASP A 68 1.02 4.65 4.54
N HIS A 69 2.05 4.80 3.70
CA HIS A 69 2.26 5.98 2.88
C HIS A 69 1.17 6.16 1.79
N ILE A 70 0.69 5.06 1.19
CA ILE A 70 -0.47 5.12 0.27
C ILE A 70 -1.72 5.56 1.03
N ASN A 71 -1.99 5.00 2.21
CA ASN A 71 -3.17 5.34 3.00
C ASN A 71 -3.17 6.82 3.41
N GLU A 72 -2.03 7.34 3.86
CA GLU A 72 -1.84 8.75 4.21
C GLU A 72 -2.06 9.67 3.01
N SER A 73 -1.50 9.32 1.85
CA SER A 73 -1.67 10.10 0.62
C SER A 73 -3.14 10.13 0.16
N LEU A 74 -3.81 8.96 0.09
CA LEU A 74 -5.22 8.88 -0.30
C LEU A 74 -6.13 9.63 0.67
N THR A 75 -5.83 9.53 1.97
CA THR A 75 -6.56 10.25 3.02
C THR A 75 -6.41 11.75 2.85
N THR A 76 -5.18 12.25 2.71
CA THR A 76 -4.88 13.67 2.50
C THR A 76 -5.62 14.22 1.29
N HIS A 77 -5.58 13.50 0.17
CA HIS A 77 -6.31 13.88 -1.04
C HIS A 77 -7.83 13.79 -0.86
N SER A 78 -8.38 12.86 -0.07
CA SER A 78 -9.82 12.77 0.15
C SER A 78 -10.44 13.99 0.86
N PHE A 79 -9.63 14.70 1.66
CA PHE A 79 -10.03 15.92 2.36
C PHE A 79 -9.77 17.21 1.57
N ASP A 80 -9.03 17.14 0.46
CA ASP A 80 -8.75 18.30 -0.36
C ASP A 80 -10.02 18.80 -1.07
N GLN A 81 -10.51 19.96 -0.63
CA GLN A 81 -11.72 20.60 -1.18
C GLN A 81 -11.52 21.10 -2.62
N ASN A 82 -10.28 21.19 -3.10
CA ASN A 82 -9.97 21.58 -4.48
C ASN A 82 -10.20 20.44 -5.47
N LEU A 83 -10.27 19.18 -4.99
CA LEU A 83 -10.53 18.03 -5.83
C LEU A 83 -12.02 17.90 -6.16
N ASN A 84 -12.29 17.37 -7.35
CA ASN A 84 -13.65 17.04 -7.76
C ASN A 84 -14.30 16.06 -6.78
N SER A 85 -15.58 16.26 -6.46
CA SER A 85 -16.35 15.42 -5.54
C SER A 85 -16.37 13.94 -5.96
N ALA A 86 -16.39 13.65 -7.27
CA ALA A 86 -16.33 12.30 -7.78
C ALA A 86 -14.98 11.63 -7.49
N ILE A 87 -13.87 12.37 -7.60
CA ILE A 87 -12.52 11.86 -7.27
C ILE A 87 -12.45 11.58 -5.76
N ARG A 88 -12.95 12.50 -4.92
CA ARG A 88 -12.98 12.30 -3.46
C ARG A 88 -13.78 11.06 -3.06
N ALA A 89 -14.95 10.85 -3.66
CA ALA A 89 -15.74 9.64 -3.44
C ALA A 89 -15.00 8.37 -3.90
N ALA A 90 -14.35 8.42 -5.06
CA ALA A 90 -13.53 7.30 -5.54
C ALA A 90 -12.33 7.01 -4.63
N LEU A 91 -11.67 8.04 -4.09
CA LEU A 91 -10.57 7.89 -3.12
C LEU A 91 -11.06 7.23 -1.82
N ALA A 92 -12.24 7.62 -1.32
CA ALA A 92 -12.83 7.00 -0.14
C ALA A 92 -13.13 5.50 -0.38
N MET A 93 -13.61 5.13 -1.57
CA MET A 93 -13.78 3.72 -1.95
C MET A 93 -12.46 2.98 -2.10
N GLY A 94 -11.45 3.63 -2.69
CA GLY A 94 -10.09 3.11 -2.82
C GLY A 94 -9.47 2.82 -1.45
N LYS A 95 -9.65 3.73 -0.49
CA LYS A 95 -9.21 3.56 0.89
C LYS A 95 -9.85 2.34 1.56
N LYS A 96 -11.17 2.17 1.45
CA LYS A 96 -11.85 0.97 1.99
C LYS A 96 -11.30 -0.33 1.40
N THR A 97 -10.88 -0.30 0.14
CA THR A 97 -10.23 -1.44 -0.50
C THR A 97 -8.83 -1.65 0.05
N LEU A 98 -8.05 -0.59 0.26
CA LEU A 98 -6.74 -0.64 0.89
C LEU A 98 -6.82 -1.19 2.32
N ASP A 99 -7.78 -0.74 3.13
CA ASP A 99 -7.99 -1.23 4.50
C ASP A 99 -8.21 -2.74 4.55
N ARG A 100 -8.91 -3.30 3.55
CA ARG A 100 -9.09 -4.75 3.41
C ARG A 100 -7.78 -5.49 3.15
N TYR A 101 -6.91 -4.96 2.30
CA TYR A 101 -5.60 -5.58 2.04
C TYR A 101 -4.63 -5.38 3.20
N TYR A 102 -4.75 -4.25 3.90
CA TYR A 102 -3.99 -3.96 5.10
C TYR A 102 -4.32 -4.96 6.22
N SER A 103 -5.60 -5.27 6.44
CA SER A 103 -6.00 -6.27 7.44
C SER A 103 -5.50 -7.67 7.12
N LEU A 104 -5.41 -8.05 5.84
CA LEU A 104 -4.80 -9.31 5.42
C LEU A 104 -3.30 -9.33 5.69
N THR A 105 -2.60 -8.23 5.41
CA THR A 105 -1.15 -8.09 5.64
C THR A 105 -0.83 -8.18 7.13
N ASP A 106 -1.64 -7.53 7.97
CA ASP A 106 -1.54 -7.53 9.43
C ASP A 106 -1.82 -8.91 10.05
N SER A 107 -2.77 -9.66 9.49
CA SER A 107 -3.08 -11.02 9.94
C SER A 107 -1.93 -12.01 9.75
N SER A 108 -0.99 -11.70 8.85
CA SER A 108 0.16 -12.56 8.57
C SER A 108 1.34 -12.25 9.48
N GLN A 109 1.80 -13.27 10.20
CA GLN A 109 2.96 -13.20 11.07
C GLN A 109 4.24 -12.83 10.30
N THR A 110 4.36 -13.27 9.04
CA THR A 110 5.55 -13.09 8.21
C THR A 110 5.89 -11.61 7.99
N TYR A 111 4.89 -10.75 7.74
CA TYR A 111 5.12 -9.31 7.56
C TYR A 111 5.55 -8.63 8.86
N ARG A 112 4.96 -9.02 9.99
CA ARG A 112 5.30 -8.49 11.32
C ARG A 112 6.73 -8.89 11.71
N ILE A 113 7.09 -10.15 11.52
CA ILE A 113 8.44 -10.67 11.81
C ILE A 113 9.48 -9.98 10.92
N ALA A 114 9.22 -9.87 9.62
CA ALA A 114 10.14 -9.19 8.69
C ALA A 114 10.40 -7.72 9.07
N MET A 115 9.37 -7.00 9.54
CA MET A 115 9.51 -5.63 10.03
C MET A 115 10.37 -5.54 11.30
N VAL A 116 10.14 -6.42 12.27
CA VAL A 116 10.90 -6.43 13.54
C VAL A 116 12.36 -6.81 13.31
N LEU A 117 12.63 -7.74 12.38
CA LEU A 117 13.98 -8.16 12.02
C LEU A 117 14.72 -7.12 11.14
N HIS A 118 14.02 -6.16 10.55
CA HIS A 118 14.63 -5.16 9.69
C HIS A 118 15.61 -4.26 10.48
N PRO A 119 16.91 -4.22 10.13
CA PRO A 119 17.95 -3.56 10.93
C PRO A 119 17.69 -2.09 11.25
N HIS A 120 17.03 -1.39 10.32
CA HIS A 120 16.73 0.04 10.42
C HIS A 120 15.40 0.35 11.12
N HIS A 121 14.42 -0.56 11.07
CA HIS A 121 13.06 -0.29 11.55
C HIS A 121 12.85 -0.85 12.95
N LYS A 122 13.14 -2.14 13.15
CA LYS A 122 12.96 -2.88 14.41
C LYS A 122 11.66 -2.48 15.13
N LEU A 123 11.72 -2.30 16.44
CA LEU A 123 10.60 -1.79 17.25
C LEU A 123 10.47 -0.26 17.19
N SER A 124 11.49 0.45 16.70
CA SER A 124 11.46 1.92 16.58
C SER A 124 10.44 2.41 15.56
N TYR A 125 10.26 1.69 14.45
CA TYR A 125 9.28 2.05 13.42
C TYR A 125 7.88 2.10 14.00
N PHE A 126 7.47 1.07 14.74
CA PHE A 126 6.13 1.01 15.33
C PHE A 126 5.88 2.14 16.32
N LYS A 127 6.91 2.53 17.10
CA LYS A 127 6.83 3.71 17.99
C LYS A 127 6.63 5.00 17.20
N THR A 128 7.39 5.20 16.12
CA THR A 128 7.28 6.41 15.27
C THR A 128 5.97 6.44 14.48
N ALA A 129 5.46 5.28 14.05
CA ALA A 129 4.15 5.14 13.43
C ALA A 129 2.98 5.33 14.42
N GLY A 130 3.27 5.46 15.72
CA GLY A 130 2.31 5.73 16.77
C GLY A 130 1.52 4.50 17.24
N TRP A 131 2.02 3.29 17.00
CA TRP A 131 1.37 2.06 17.44
C TRP A 131 1.34 1.99 18.97
N GLU A 132 0.27 1.43 19.54
CA GLU A 132 0.18 1.29 21.00
C GLU A 132 1.23 0.32 21.53
N ALA A 133 1.68 0.58 22.77
CA ALA A 133 2.76 -0.17 23.39
C ALA A 133 2.47 -1.68 23.49
N GLU A 134 1.21 -2.05 23.71
CA GLU A 134 0.75 -3.44 23.79
C GLU A 134 0.98 -4.19 22.46
N TRP A 135 0.79 -3.52 21.32
CA TRP A 135 0.98 -4.11 19.99
C TRP A 135 2.46 -4.29 19.64
N ILE A 136 3.28 -3.32 20.04
CA ILE A 136 4.73 -3.39 19.90
C ILE A 136 5.26 -4.59 20.71
N GLN A 137 4.72 -4.79 21.91
CA GLN A 137 5.06 -5.93 22.76
C GLN A 137 4.62 -7.25 22.12
N MET A 138 3.38 -7.34 21.64
CA MET A 138 2.87 -8.52 20.94
C MET A 138 3.70 -8.88 19.71
N ALA A 139 4.14 -7.89 18.92
CA ALA A 139 5.03 -8.14 17.77
C ALA A 139 6.40 -8.67 18.21
N SER A 140 6.95 -8.17 19.32
CA SER A 140 8.20 -8.68 19.88
C SER A 140 8.06 -10.11 20.40
N ASP A 141 6.94 -10.43 21.05
CA ASP A 141 6.69 -11.75 21.62
C ASP A 141 6.40 -12.80 20.55
N LEU A 142 5.70 -12.40 19.47
CA LEU A 142 5.51 -13.22 18.28
C LEU A 142 6.85 -13.66 17.68
N VAL A 143 7.79 -12.73 17.51
CA VAL A 143 9.12 -13.04 16.94
C VAL A 143 9.92 -14.00 17.82
N ARG A 144 9.86 -13.80 19.15
CA ARG A 144 10.52 -14.70 20.11
C ARG A 144 9.89 -16.08 20.07
N HIS A 145 8.56 -16.16 20.08
CA HIS A 145 7.84 -17.42 20.02
C HIS A 145 8.17 -18.21 18.75
N GLU A 146 8.17 -17.56 17.59
CA GLU A 146 8.52 -18.21 16.33
C GLU A 146 9.99 -18.68 16.31
N PHE A 147 10.90 -17.90 16.89
CA PHE A 147 12.29 -18.31 17.04
C PHE A 147 12.44 -19.53 17.97
N ASP A 148 11.82 -19.48 19.15
CA ASP A 148 11.89 -20.54 20.16
C ASP A 148 11.26 -21.84 19.66
N PHE A 149 10.15 -21.76 18.90
CA PHE A 149 9.44 -22.92 18.40
C PHE A 149 10.09 -23.54 17.16
N THR A 150 10.51 -22.72 16.20
CA THR A 150 10.92 -23.20 14.86
C THR A 150 12.44 -23.30 14.73
N TYR A 151 13.22 -22.50 15.47
CA TYR A 151 14.65 -22.32 15.23
C TYR A 151 15.56 -22.65 16.42
N ALA A 152 15.06 -22.71 17.66
CA ALA A 152 15.92 -22.95 18.83
C ALA A 152 16.51 -24.37 18.87
N ASP A 153 15.76 -25.36 18.39
CA ASP A 153 16.19 -26.77 18.36
C ASP A 153 16.80 -27.18 17.00
N MET A 154 16.96 -26.26 16.06
CA MET A 154 17.58 -26.56 14.76
C MET A 154 19.05 -26.97 14.97
N PRO A 155 19.43 -28.22 14.63
CA PRO A 155 20.81 -28.66 14.77
C PRO A 155 21.68 -27.79 13.87
N THR A 156 22.60 -27.06 14.49
CA THR A 156 23.54 -26.19 13.80
C THR A 156 24.58 -27.03 13.05
N GLY A 157 24.20 -27.53 11.88
CA GLY A 157 25.11 -28.14 10.92
C GLY A 157 24.67 -29.49 10.36
N SER A 158 23.98 -29.48 9.23
CA SER A 158 24.47 -30.10 7.98
C SER A 158 23.53 -29.69 6.86
N ALA A 159 24.13 -29.20 5.77
CA ALA A 159 23.43 -28.93 4.54
C ALA A 159 23.01 -30.26 3.94
N ASP A 160 21.73 -30.62 4.05
CA ASP A 160 21.03 -31.45 3.08
C ASP A 160 19.54 -31.12 3.19
N GLY A 161 18.98 -30.70 2.06
CA GLY A 161 17.63 -30.17 1.98
C GLY A 161 16.59 -31.27 2.07
N GLU A 162 15.62 -31.08 2.95
CA GLU A 162 14.30 -31.68 2.81
C GLU A 162 13.26 -30.74 3.42
N SER A 163 12.44 -30.15 2.55
CA SER A 163 11.33 -29.27 2.90
C SER A 163 10.19 -30.11 3.49
N ALA A 164 9.95 -29.98 4.79
CA ALA A 164 8.73 -30.46 5.41
C ALA A 164 7.73 -29.30 5.47
N ASP A 165 6.85 -29.25 4.47
CA ASP A 165 5.69 -28.34 4.44
C ASP A 165 4.69 -28.77 5.52
N GLY A 166 4.79 -28.15 6.69
CA GLY A 166 3.79 -28.22 7.75
C GLY A 166 3.08 -26.88 7.88
N GLU A 167 1.99 -26.68 7.14
CA GLU A 167 1.06 -25.57 7.39
C GLU A 167 0.37 -25.80 8.75
N HIS A 168 0.96 -25.27 9.82
CA HIS A 168 0.29 -25.17 11.10
C HIS A 168 -0.27 -23.75 11.25
N GLU A 169 -1.56 -23.61 10.96
CA GLU A 169 -2.33 -22.38 11.16
C GLU A 169 -2.45 -22.11 12.67
N SER A 170 -1.45 -21.44 13.24
CA SER A 170 -1.53 -20.88 14.58
C SER A 170 -2.67 -19.88 14.59
N GLN A 171 -3.67 -20.11 15.44
CA GLN A 171 -4.79 -19.19 15.63
C GLN A 171 -4.30 -17.87 16.22
N VAL A 172 -3.87 -16.97 15.34
CA VAL A 172 -3.50 -15.59 15.69
C VAL A 172 -4.81 -14.87 16.05
N PRO A 173 -4.87 -14.12 17.16
CA PRO A 173 -6.03 -13.30 17.47
C PRO A 173 -6.39 -12.45 16.25
N LYS A 174 -7.64 -12.59 15.82
CA LYS A 174 -8.19 -11.96 14.63
C LYS A 174 -8.09 -10.45 14.77
N VAL A 175 -7.29 -9.87 13.88
CA VAL A 175 -7.37 -8.48 13.41
C VAL A 175 -6.80 -7.45 14.39
N CYS A 176 -5.52 -7.09 14.20
CA CYS A 176 -4.75 -6.15 15.02
C CYS A 176 -5.01 -4.68 14.62
N LEU A 177 -5.48 -4.40 13.38
CA LEU A 177 -5.49 -3.03 12.84
C LEU A 177 -6.86 -2.47 12.38
N ILE A 178 -7.98 -3.19 12.51
CA ILE A 178 -9.29 -2.58 12.21
C ILE A 178 -9.60 -1.40 13.15
N TRP A 179 -9.04 -1.35 14.37
CA TRP A 179 -9.29 -0.25 15.31
C TRP A 179 -8.30 0.91 15.21
N PHE A 180 -7.04 0.67 14.83
CA PHE A 180 -6.02 1.74 14.77
C PHE A 180 -6.31 2.81 13.69
N ASN A 181 -7.00 2.43 12.60
CA ASN A 181 -7.44 3.37 11.56
C ASN A 181 -8.86 3.91 11.78
N GLN A 182 -9.62 3.35 12.73
CA GLN A 182 -10.99 3.76 13.03
C GLN A 182 -11.01 4.89 14.07
N ASP A 183 -10.07 4.90 15.02
CA ASP A 183 -10.02 5.86 16.15
C ASP A 183 -9.16 7.11 15.89
N ARG A 184 -8.61 7.27 14.68
CA ARG A 184 -7.94 8.51 14.21
C ARG A 184 -8.90 9.48 13.49
N TYR A 185 -10.21 9.23 13.55
CA TYR A 185 -11.27 10.07 12.96
C TYR A 185 -12.33 10.46 13.98
#